data_AF-A0A1Y3DP30-F1
#
_entry.id   AF-A0A1Y3DP30-F1
#
_cell.length_a   1.000
_cell.length_b   1.000
_cell.length_c   1.000
_cell.angle_alpha   90.00
_cell.angle_beta   90.00
_cell.angle_gamma   90.00
#
_symmetry.space_group_name_H-M   'P 1'
#
loop_
_entity.id
_entity.type
_entity.pdbx_description
1 polymer ?
#
loop_
_entity_poly.entity_id
_entity_poly.type
_entity_poly.pdbx_seq_one_letter_code
_entity_poly.pdbx_strand_id
1 'polypeptide(L)'
;MGKKKSNNNSNNNSNNNSNNNSNNNSNNSNNNSNNSNNNSNNNSNNNSNNNKYYSSYIVRKIKEHTFGSSIQFITSFFPCTTTKGERLSGLPLSQENINKILSINHIDKFENFDTYLKFIKFKYEMVHLANEHFKKINSPEIQLLLNSKDILVKVLNENAERNKIKISKEYIEDTAEYILDELHKKNEVKKIEQVVHDEYCDSYRTEYYEYRDRQFNAAFENAHSNWAHNELTKNFDPQWKKVKWNLWVDYFNDILYTLKIKDYMLHVSILHLRTISSSCKEIYDTLKASLIQTYKDPFKQEYFKFLDSSVEEWEKLKEK
;
A
#
# COMPACT_ATOMS: atom_id res chain seq x y z
N MET A 1 55.47 0.52 -16.54
CA MET A 1 55.53 2.00 -16.58
C MET A 1 55.45 2.45 -18.04
N GLY A 2 54.68 3.49 -18.36
CA GLY A 2 54.63 4.05 -19.73
C GLY A 2 54.02 5.45 -19.76
N LYS A 3 54.62 6.37 -20.52
CA LYS A 3 54.14 7.75 -20.73
C LYS A 3 54.42 8.23 -22.16
N LYS A 4 53.35 8.37 -22.96
CA LYS A 4 53.22 9.23 -24.16
C LYS A 4 51.76 9.70 -24.16
N LYS A 5 51.44 11.00 -24.13
CA LYS A 5 51.58 12.10 -25.13
C LYS A 5 50.51 12.09 -26.23
N SER A 6 49.42 12.83 -26.01
CA SER A 6 48.82 13.83 -26.94
C SER A 6 47.69 14.55 -26.18
N ASN A 7 47.73 15.87 -25.94
CA ASN A 7 47.61 17.02 -26.87
C ASN A 7 46.20 17.26 -27.44
N ASN A 8 45.75 18.50 -27.26
CA ASN A 8 44.50 19.10 -27.71
C ASN A 8 44.20 18.90 -29.21
N ASN A 9 42.92 19.02 -29.56
CA ASN A 9 42.54 19.94 -30.63
C ASN A 9 41.22 20.66 -30.27
N SER A 10 40.92 21.80 -30.88
CA SER A 10 39.74 22.62 -30.56
C SER A 10 39.11 23.29 -31.80
N ASN A 11 37.97 23.95 -31.56
CA ASN A 11 37.28 24.96 -32.39
C ASN A 11 36.15 24.49 -33.36
N ASN A 12 35.11 25.34 -33.35
CA ASN A 12 34.19 25.70 -34.45
C ASN A 12 33.06 24.72 -34.88
N ASN A 13 31.85 25.20 -35.25
CA ASN A 13 31.13 26.46 -34.92
C ASN A 13 29.63 26.35 -35.34
N SER A 14 28.90 27.48 -35.25
CA SER A 14 27.70 27.90 -36.02
C SER A 14 26.32 27.27 -35.74
N ASN A 15 25.56 27.99 -34.89
CA ASN A 15 24.17 28.44 -35.04
C ASN A 15 23.33 28.01 -36.27
N ASN A 16 22.03 27.76 -36.06
CA ASN A 16 20.98 28.67 -36.55
C ASN A 16 19.56 28.45 -35.94
N ASN A 17 18.89 29.57 -35.63
CA ASN A 17 17.48 29.98 -35.85
C ASN A 17 16.32 28.99 -36.16
N SER A 18 15.03 29.31 -35.97
CA SER A 18 14.28 30.25 -35.08
C SER A 18 12.75 30.27 -35.43
N ASN A 19 11.87 30.44 -34.45
CA ASN A 19 10.49 31.03 -34.48
C ASN A 19 9.45 30.74 -35.59
N ASN A 20 8.25 30.26 -35.20
CA ASN A 20 6.94 30.98 -35.23
C ASN A 20 5.80 30.02 -34.76
N ASN A 21 4.78 30.40 -33.97
CA ASN A 21 3.62 31.33 -34.18
C ASN A 21 2.65 30.89 -35.31
N SER A 22 1.30 30.97 -35.18
CA SER A 22 0.39 31.36 -34.07
C SER A 22 -1.11 31.26 -34.50
N ASN A 23 -2.06 31.10 -33.55
CA ASN A 23 -3.51 31.47 -33.66
C ASN A 23 -4.35 30.73 -34.74
N ASN A 24 -5.70 30.75 -34.90
CA ASN A 24 -6.94 31.06 -34.10
C ASN A 24 -8.17 30.43 -34.87
N ASN A 25 -9.48 30.46 -34.52
CA ASN A 25 -10.25 31.15 -33.47
C ASN A 25 -11.60 30.46 -33.08
N SER A 26 -12.05 30.71 -31.84
CA SER A 26 -13.43 31.02 -31.35
C SER A 26 -14.77 30.43 -31.90
N ASN A 27 -15.63 30.05 -30.94
CA ASN A 27 -17.08 30.33 -30.81
C ASN A 27 -18.15 29.74 -31.76
N ASN A 28 -19.19 29.11 -31.18
CA ASN A 28 -20.47 29.82 -30.92
C ASN A 28 -21.30 29.15 -29.78
N SER A 29 -22.33 29.83 -29.27
CA SER A 29 -23.15 29.43 -28.09
C SER A 29 -24.65 29.32 -28.38
N ASN A 30 -25.42 28.57 -27.57
CA ASN A 30 -26.51 29.12 -26.72
C ASN A 30 -27.43 28.09 -26.00
N ASN A 31 -27.71 28.43 -24.73
CA ASN A 31 -28.99 28.41 -23.98
C ASN A 31 -29.85 27.15 -23.75
N ASN A 32 -30.19 26.99 -22.46
CA ASN A 32 -31.50 26.64 -21.87
C ASN A 32 -32.12 25.25 -22.10
N SER A 33 -32.95 24.71 -21.20
CA SER A 33 -33.17 24.91 -19.74
C SER A 33 -34.24 23.90 -19.28
N ASN A 34 -34.20 23.42 -18.01
CA ASN A 34 -35.28 22.76 -17.23
C ASN A 34 -36.32 21.87 -17.98
N ASN A 35 -36.59 20.64 -17.57
CA ASN A 35 -37.20 20.38 -16.26
C ASN A 35 -37.16 18.89 -15.85
N SER A 36 -37.62 18.59 -14.64
CA SER A 36 -37.73 17.24 -14.06
C SER A 36 -38.64 16.28 -14.84
N ASN A 37 -38.15 15.07 -15.10
CA ASN A 37 -38.76 13.83 -14.60
C ASN A 37 -37.95 12.60 -14.98
N ASN A 38 -37.71 11.70 -14.02
CA ASN A 38 -38.09 10.30 -14.23
C ASN A 38 -38.31 9.56 -12.92
N ASN A 39 -39.29 8.66 -12.91
CA ASN A 39 -39.64 7.81 -11.77
C ASN A 39 -38.78 6.52 -11.79
N SER A 40 -38.85 5.73 -10.72
CA SER A 40 -38.38 4.34 -10.66
C SER A 40 -38.85 3.52 -11.88
N ASN A 41 -38.16 2.48 -12.38
CA ASN A 41 -37.70 1.29 -11.64
C ASN A 41 -36.88 0.33 -12.57
N ASN A 42 -36.26 -0.71 -12.00
CA ASN A 42 -35.75 -1.95 -12.65
C ASN A 42 -34.78 -1.89 -13.86
N ASN A 43 -33.49 -2.09 -13.58
CA ASN A 43 -32.77 -3.33 -13.98
C ASN A 43 -31.47 -3.46 -13.16
N SER A 44 -31.34 -4.45 -12.28
CA SER A 44 -30.97 -5.85 -12.59
C SER A 44 -29.49 -6.06 -12.93
N ASN A 45 -28.73 -6.40 -11.87
CA ASN A 45 -27.83 -7.56 -11.85
C ASN A 45 -26.76 -7.68 -12.96
N ASN A 46 -25.60 -7.03 -12.79
CA ASN A 46 -24.45 -7.31 -13.66
C ASN A 46 -23.06 -7.13 -12.98
N ASN A 47 -22.85 -7.76 -11.81
CA ASN A 47 -21.52 -7.79 -11.14
C ASN A 47 -21.05 -9.22 -10.74
N SER A 48 -21.77 -10.26 -11.16
CA SER A 48 -21.41 -11.67 -10.86
C SER A 48 -20.38 -12.26 -11.84
N ASN A 49 -20.44 -11.86 -13.11
CA ASN A 49 -19.69 -12.53 -14.18
C ASN A 49 -18.18 -12.21 -14.19
N ASN A 50 -17.77 -11.01 -13.77
CA ASN A 50 -16.35 -10.61 -13.76
C ASN A 50 -15.50 -11.51 -12.85
N ASN A 51 -16.01 -11.88 -11.66
CA ASN A 51 -15.28 -12.72 -10.71
C ASN A 51 -14.94 -14.13 -11.24
N LYS A 52 -15.79 -14.71 -12.11
CA LYS A 52 -15.50 -16.00 -12.75
C LYS A 52 -14.38 -15.90 -13.78
N TYR A 53 -14.25 -14.78 -14.49
CA TYR A 53 -13.19 -14.59 -15.48
C TYR A 53 -11.81 -14.41 -14.83
N TYR A 54 -11.70 -13.68 -13.71
CA TYR A 54 -10.38 -13.44 -13.09
C TYR A 54 -9.76 -14.68 -12.45
N SER A 55 -10.54 -15.44 -11.65
CA SER A 55 -10.05 -16.70 -11.06
C SER A 55 -9.69 -17.74 -12.14
N SER A 56 -10.52 -17.88 -13.18
CA SER A 56 -10.22 -18.80 -14.29
C SER A 56 -9.06 -18.34 -15.16
N TYR A 57 -8.84 -17.03 -15.36
CA TYR A 57 -7.69 -16.51 -16.13
C TYR A 57 -6.34 -16.87 -15.47
N ILE A 58 -6.21 -16.72 -14.15
CA ILE A 58 -5.00 -17.10 -13.41
C ILE A 58 -4.73 -18.60 -13.56
N VAL A 59 -5.74 -19.45 -13.31
CA VAL A 59 -5.62 -20.91 -13.46
C VAL A 59 -5.32 -21.31 -14.91
N ARG A 60 -5.90 -20.62 -15.91
CA ARG A 60 -5.65 -20.89 -17.33
C ARG A 60 -4.23 -20.52 -17.72
N LYS A 61 -3.70 -19.38 -17.27
CA LYS A 61 -2.31 -18.95 -17.54
C LYS A 61 -1.27 -19.88 -16.90
N ILE A 62 -1.54 -20.39 -15.70
CA ILE A 62 -0.69 -21.41 -15.05
C ILE A 62 -0.71 -22.73 -15.85
N LYS A 63 -1.88 -23.18 -16.31
CA LYS A 63 -2.02 -24.40 -17.14
C LYS A 63 -1.41 -24.26 -18.54
N GLU A 64 -1.53 -23.10 -19.18
CA GLU A 64 -0.89 -22.80 -20.46
C GLU A 64 0.65 -22.90 -20.39
N HIS A 65 1.26 -22.58 -19.25
CA HIS A 65 2.71 -22.69 -19.05
C HIS A 65 3.22 -24.05 -18.53
N THR A 66 2.37 -24.88 -17.91
CA THR A 66 2.79 -26.17 -17.32
C THR A 66 2.70 -27.35 -18.28
N PHE A 67 1.91 -27.27 -19.36
CA PHE A 67 1.85 -28.32 -20.40
C PHE A 67 2.98 -28.23 -21.45
N GLY A 68 4.16 -27.76 -21.03
CA GLY A 68 5.27 -27.36 -21.92
C GLY A 68 6.62 -28.04 -21.70
N SER A 69 6.75 -28.99 -20.76
CA SER A 69 7.94 -29.87 -20.65
C SER A 69 7.67 -31.09 -19.77
N SER A 70 7.91 -32.28 -20.30
CA SER A 70 7.95 -33.54 -19.53
C SER A 70 9.40 -33.92 -19.25
N ILE A 71 9.72 -34.40 -18.04
CA ILE A 71 10.72 -35.46 -17.73
C ILE A 71 10.77 -35.73 -16.22
N GLN A 72 11.15 -36.95 -15.84
CA GLN A 72 11.23 -37.46 -14.45
C GLN A 72 12.65 -37.30 -13.88
N PHE A 73 12.85 -37.32 -12.55
CA PHE A 73 13.36 -38.54 -11.85
C PHE A 73 13.75 -38.40 -10.35
N ILE A 74 13.58 -39.54 -9.65
CA ILE A 74 14.27 -40.05 -8.44
C ILE A 74 14.04 -39.34 -7.07
N THR A 75 14.10 -40.18 -6.02
CA THR A 75 13.76 -39.95 -4.61
C THR A 75 14.94 -40.25 -3.67
N SER A 76 14.81 -39.90 -2.38
CA SER A 76 15.72 -40.20 -1.25
C SER A 76 17.11 -39.49 -1.32
N PHE A 77 17.79 -39.14 -0.22
CA PHE A 77 17.77 -39.63 1.16
C PHE A 77 17.82 -38.48 2.19
N PHE A 78 17.40 -38.75 3.44
CA PHE A 78 18.18 -38.48 4.69
C PHE A 78 17.47 -39.15 5.90
N PRO A 79 18.20 -39.53 6.98
CA PRO A 79 17.66 -40.36 8.05
C PRO A 79 16.90 -39.57 9.13
N CYS A 80 15.98 -40.25 9.82
CA CYS A 80 15.36 -39.73 11.04
C CYS A 80 16.34 -39.83 12.22
N THR A 81 16.64 -38.71 12.89
CA THR A 81 17.40 -38.70 14.15
C THR A 81 16.63 -37.95 15.23
N THR A 82 16.00 -38.70 16.15
CA THR A 82 15.30 -38.14 17.31
C THR A 82 16.28 -37.75 18.42
N THR A 83 16.55 -36.47 18.59
CA THR A 83 17.17 -35.93 19.82
C THR A 83 16.17 -35.03 20.53
N LYS A 84 15.77 -35.42 21.75
CA LYS A 84 14.98 -34.57 22.65
C LYS A 84 15.85 -33.41 23.14
N GLY A 85 15.78 -32.28 22.46
CA GLY A 85 16.19 -30.99 22.99
C GLY A 85 14.96 -30.10 23.12
N GLU A 86 14.63 -29.70 24.35
CA GLU A 86 13.64 -28.66 24.61
C GLU A 86 14.25 -27.31 24.17
N ARG A 87 14.13 -27.02 22.86
CA ARG A 87 14.41 -25.68 22.34
C ARG A 87 13.35 -24.73 22.86
N LEU A 88 13.80 -23.67 23.54
CA LEU A 88 12.99 -22.48 23.80
C LEU A 88 12.24 -22.08 22.52
N SER A 89 10.93 -21.90 22.65
CA SER A 89 9.97 -22.09 21.56
C SER A 89 9.79 -20.88 20.66
N GLY A 90 10.90 -20.40 20.09
CA GLY A 90 10.94 -19.31 19.12
C GLY A 90 12.37 -18.81 18.99
N LEU A 91 12.70 -18.21 17.84
CA LEU A 91 13.98 -17.54 17.65
C LEU A 91 13.80 -16.02 17.83
N PRO A 92 14.81 -15.30 18.36
CA PRO A 92 14.87 -13.86 18.18
C PRO A 92 14.99 -13.54 16.69
N LEU A 93 14.41 -12.44 16.25
CA LEU A 93 14.47 -12.04 14.85
C LEU A 93 15.88 -11.58 14.47
N SER A 94 16.27 -11.82 13.23
CA SER A 94 17.45 -11.16 12.65
C SER A 94 17.18 -9.66 12.48
N GLN A 95 18.23 -8.85 12.56
CA GLN A 95 18.12 -7.41 12.26
C GLN A 95 17.58 -7.17 10.84
N GLU A 96 17.89 -8.06 9.90
CA GLU A 96 17.35 -8.04 8.54
C GLU A 96 15.82 -8.20 8.52
N ASN A 97 15.28 -9.16 9.28
CA ASN A 97 13.83 -9.36 9.39
C ASN A 97 13.13 -8.18 10.09
N ILE A 98 13.73 -7.64 11.15
CA ILE A 98 13.25 -6.43 11.85
C ILE A 98 13.22 -5.25 10.87
N ASN A 99 14.30 -5.01 10.14
CA ASN A 99 14.40 -3.94 9.14
C ASN A 99 13.38 -4.15 8.01
N LYS A 100 13.17 -5.39 7.53
CA LYS A 100 12.16 -5.71 6.51
C LYS A 100 10.75 -5.36 6.98
N ILE A 101 10.35 -5.76 8.19
CA ILE A 101 9.05 -5.41 8.77
C ILE A 101 8.89 -3.90 8.93
N LEU A 102 9.87 -3.22 9.53
CA LEU A 102 9.84 -1.78 9.75
C LEU A 102 9.83 -0.97 8.43
N SER A 103 10.33 -1.55 7.33
CA SER A 103 10.40 -0.87 6.03
C SER A 103 9.04 -0.47 5.44
N ILE A 104 7.94 -1.06 5.93
CA ILE A 104 6.57 -0.65 5.58
C ILE A 104 6.22 0.77 6.06
N ASN A 105 7.03 1.39 6.94
CA ASN A 105 6.90 2.79 7.35
C ASN A 105 7.81 3.76 6.57
N HIS A 106 8.62 3.29 5.60
CA HIS A 106 9.46 4.17 4.76
C HIS A 106 8.63 4.86 3.68
N ILE A 107 7.90 5.92 4.07
CA ILE A 107 7.18 6.82 3.15
C ILE A 107 8.16 7.47 2.16
N ASP A 108 9.41 7.68 2.58
CA ASP A 108 10.52 8.21 1.79
C ASP A 108 10.94 7.35 0.59
N LYS A 109 10.55 6.06 0.56
CA LYS A 109 10.71 5.20 -0.64
C LYS A 109 9.65 5.44 -1.72
N PHE A 110 8.65 6.28 -1.48
CA PHE A 110 7.57 6.60 -2.42
C PHE A 110 7.67 8.03 -2.94
N GLU A 111 7.15 8.27 -4.14
CA GLU A 111 7.17 9.57 -4.81
C GLU A 111 6.41 10.67 -4.02
N ASN A 112 5.40 10.26 -3.23
CA ASN A 112 4.63 11.09 -2.31
C ASN A 112 3.74 10.21 -1.42
N PHE A 113 3.13 10.82 -0.40
CA PHE A 113 2.28 10.14 0.57
C PHE A 113 1.01 9.50 -0.04
N ASP A 114 0.40 10.13 -1.04
CA ASP A 114 -0.74 9.55 -1.78
C ASP A 114 -0.35 8.25 -2.53
N THR A 115 0.85 8.20 -3.11
CA THR A 115 1.37 6.99 -3.77
C THR A 115 1.61 5.85 -2.77
N TYR A 116 2.10 6.18 -1.56
CA TYR A 116 2.24 5.23 -0.45
C TYR A 116 0.88 4.70 0.05
N LEU A 117 -0.13 5.57 0.20
CA LEU A 117 -1.50 5.16 0.57
C LEU A 117 -2.13 4.27 -0.51
N LYS A 118 -1.92 4.58 -1.80
CA LYS A 118 -2.34 3.73 -2.94
C LYS A 118 -1.66 2.36 -2.92
N PHE A 119 -0.36 2.29 -2.60
CA PHE A 119 0.33 1.01 -2.41
C PHE A 119 -0.27 0.19 -1.26
N ILE A 120 -0.58 0.80 -0.12
CA ILE A 120 -1.21 0.12 1.02
C ILE A 120 -2.57 -0.49 0.61
N LYS A 121 -3.42 0.31 -0.05
CA LYS A 121 -4.73 -0.16 -0.54
C LYS A 121 -4.58 -1.32 -1.55
N PHE A 122 -3.64 -1.20 -2.49
CA PHE A 122 -3.33 -2.25 -3.46
C PHE A 122 -2.85 -3.54 -2.79
N LYS A 123 -1.87 -3.47 -1.87
CA LYS A 123 -1.36 -4.65 -1.15
C LYS A 123 -2.49 -5.36 -0.41
N TYR A 124 -3.35 -4.60 0.28
CA TYR A 124 -4.51 -5.16 0.98
C TYR A 124 -5.55 -5.79 0.04
N GLU A 125 -5.86 -5.15 -1.09
CA GLU A 125 -6.79 -5.68 -2.10
C GLU A 125 -6.29 -7.02 -2.68
N MET A 126 -5.02 -7.06 -3.11
CA MET A 126 -4.42 -8.27 -3.68
C MET A 126 -4.33 -9.40 -2.66
N VAL A 127 -3.98 -9.08 -1.40
CA VAL A 127 -4.01 -10.02 -0.27
C VAL A 127 -5.42 -10.55 -0.02
N HIS A 128 -6.45 -9.70 -0.03
CA HIS A 128 -7.83 -10.11 0.19
C HIS A 128 -8.32 -11.05 -0.93
N LEU A 129 -8.09 -10.69 -2.20
CA LEU A 129 -8.44 -11.53 -3.35
C LEU A 129 -7.76 -12.90 -3.31
N ALA A 130 -6.47 -12.96 -2.97
CA ALA A 130 -5.75 -14.21 -2.77
C ALA A 130 -6.36 -15.02 -1.60
N ASN A 131 -6.61 -14.37 -0.45
CA ASN A 131 -7.19 -15.04 0.72
C ASN A 131 -8.62 -15.58 0.48
N GLU A 132 -9.40 -14.96 -0.40
CA GLU A 132 -10.71 -15.46 -0.86
C GLU A 132 -10.61 -16.60 -1.89
N HIS A 133 -9.55 -16.67 -2.70
CA HIS A 133 -9.26 -17.84 -3.54
C HIS A 133 -8.83 -19.02 -2.66
N PHE A 134 -7.95 -18.78 -1.68
CA PHE A 134 -7.43 -19.79 -0.75
C PHE A 134 -8.49 -20.51 0.10
N LYS A 135 -9.72 -19.99 0.18
CA LYS A 135 -10.87 -20.68 0.84
C LYS A 135 -11.51 -21.78 -0.02
N LYS A 136 -11.17 -21.87 -1.30
CA LYS A 136 -11.92 -22.64 -2.32
C LYS A 136 -11.06 -23.67 -3.06
N ILE A 137 -9.75 -23.67 -2.81
CA ILE A 137 -8.75 -24.54 -3.46
C ILE A 137 -8.52 -25.83 -2.68
N ASN A 138 -7.99 -26.84 -3.37
CA ASN A 138 -7.61 -28.13 -2.78
C ASN A 138 -6.10 -28.22 -2.50
N SER A 139 -5.68 -29.21 -1.70
CA SER A 139 -4.27 -29.36 -1.31
C SER A 139 -3.28 -29.49 -2.48
N PRO A 140 -3.59 -30.17 -3.61
CA PRO A 140 -2.76 -30.10 -4.81
C PRO A 140 -2.60 -28.69 -5.40
N GLU A 141 -3.67 -27.89 -5.49
CA GLU A 141 -3.60 -26.51 -5.99
C GLU A 141 -2.82 -25.60 -5.02
N ILE A 142 -2.95 -25.80 -3.71
CA ILE A 142 -2.12 -25.13 -2.69
C ILE A 142 -0.63 -25.35 -2.97
N GLN A 143 -0.21 -26.60 -3.18
CA GLN A 143 1.20 -26.92 -3.44
C GLN A 143 1.71 -26.33 -4.77
N LEU A 144 0.87 -26.22 -5.80
CA LEU A 144 1.24 -25.51 -7.03
C LEU A 144 1.42 -24.00 -6.79
N LEU A 145 0.50 -23.37 -6.05
CA LEU A 145 0.56 -21.93 -5.75
C LEU A 145 1.76 -21.56 -4.87
N LEU A 146 2.10 -22.39 -3.88
CA LEU A 146 3.29 -22.19 -3.03
C LEU A 146 4.60 -22.15 -3.84
N ASN A 147 4.69 -22.91 -4.93
CA ASN A 147 5.84 -22.93 -5.83
C ASN A 147 5.79 -21.88 -6.96
N SER A 148 4.81 -20.95 -6.93
CA SER A 148 4.51 -20.04 -8.05
C SER A 148 4.86 -18.56 -7.81
N LYS A 149 5.88 -18.23 -6.99
CA LYS A 149 6.22 -16.83 -6.63
C LYS A 149 6.41 -15.92 -7.84
N ASP A 150 7.14 -16.35 -8.88
CA ASP A 150 7.37 -15.53 -10.08
C ASP A 150 6.10 -15.26 -10.89
N ILE A 151 5.17 -16.23 -10.91
CA ILE A 151 3.87 -16.08 -11.58
C ILE A 151 3.00 -15.09 -10.78
N LEU A 152 3.02 -15.18 -9.44
CA LEU A 152 2.33 -14.23 -8.57
C LEU A 152 2.90 -12.81 -8.70
N VAL A 153 4.23 -12.65 -8.73
CA VAL A 153 4.91 -11.38 -9.03
C VAL A 153 4.48 -10.83 -10.38
N LYS A 154 4.39 -11.65 -11.43
CA LYS A 154 3.88 -11.22 -12.74
C LYS A 154 2.41 -10.76 -12.67
N VAL A 155 1.53 -11.52 -12.03
CA VAL A 155 0.11 -11.17 -11.89
C VAL A 155 -0.07 -9.88 -11.08
N LEU A 156 0.72 -9.67 -10.03
CA LEU A 156 0.70 -8.43 -9.26
C LEU A 156 1.17 -7.22 -10.08
N ASN A 157 2.23 -7.34 -10.88
CA ASN A 157 2.64 -6.30 -11.83
C ASN A 157 1.52 -5.99 -12.85
N GLU A 158 0.92 -7.02 -13.48
CA GLU A 158 -0.19 -6.82 -14.43
C GLU A 158 -1.40 -6.10 -13.81
N ASN A 159 -1.66 -6.26 -12.49
CA ASN A 159 -2.74 -5.54 -11.80
C ASN A 159 -2.32 -4.13 -11.38
N ALA A 160 -1.08 -3.91 -10.95
CA ALA A 160 -0.54 -2.58 -10.66
C ALA A 160 -0.60 -1.66 -11.90
N GLU A 161 -0.20 -2.17 -13.07
CA GLU A 161 -0.29 -1.47 -14.35
C GLU A 161 -1.74 -1.10 -14.72
N ARG A 162 -2.68 -2.05 -14.61
CA ARG A 162 -4.12 -1.82 -14.88
C ARG A 162 -4.72 -0.77 -13.97
N ASN A 163 -4.35 -0.78 -12.69
CA ASN A 163 -4.78 0.19 -11.70
C ASN A 163 -3.97 1.51 -11.76
N LYS A 164 -3.03 1.62 -12.70
CA LYS A 164 -2.14 2.78 -12.93
C LYS A 164 -1.30 3.17 -11.70
N ILE A 165 -0.92 2.18 -10.88
CA ILE A 165 -0.11 2.37 -9.68
C ILE A 165 1.34 2.02 -10.01
N LYS A 166 2.23 3.02 -9.92
CA LYS A 166 3.67 2.88 -10.12
C LYS A 166 4.31 2.29 -8.85
N ILE A 167 4.47 0.97 -8.82
CA ILE A 167 5.05 0.22 -7.68
C ILE A 167 6.44 -0.32 -8.09
N SER A 168 7.40 -0.36 -7.17
CA SER A 168 8.72 -0.96 -7.44
C SER A 168 8.66 -2.48 -7.40
N LYS A 169 9.60 -3.15 -8.09
CA LYS A 169 9.72 -4.62 -8.10
C LYS A 169 9.87 -5.19 -6.69
N GLU A 170 10.63 -4.52 -5.82
CA GLU A 170 10.80 -4.82 -4.38
C GLU A 170 9.45 -4.93 -3.66
N TYR A 171 8.56 -3.95 -3.83
CA TYR A 171 7.24 -3.94 -3.17
C TYR A 171 6.25 -4.94 -3.77
N ILE A 172 6.40 -5.30 -5.04
CA ILE A 172 5.63 -6.38 -5.66
C ILE A 172 6.11 -7.75 -5.15
N GLU A 173 7.42 -7.93 -4.97
CA GLU A 173 8.00 -9.18 -4.44
C GLU A 173 7.69 -9.40 -2.95
N ASP A 174 7.69 -8.33 -2.15
CA ASP A 174 7.20 -8.32 -0.76
C ASP A 174 5.69 -8.61 -0.67
N THR A 175 4.89 -8.09 -1.61
CA THR A 175 3.45 -8.41 -1.70
C THR A 175 3.22 -9.87 -2.09
N ALA A 176 4.02 -10.42 -3.01
CA ALA A 176 3.96 -11.83 -3.37
C ALA A 176 4.34 -12.74 -2.20
N GLU A 177 5.40 -12.40 -1.46
CA GLU A 177 5.88 -13.17 -0.31
C GLU A 177 4.85 -13.23 0.82
N TYR A 178 4.30 -12.08 1.22
CA TYR A 178 3.22 -11.99 2.22
C TYR A 178 2.00 -12.87 1.87
N ILE A 179 1.63 -12.92 0.58
CA ILE A 179 0.52 -13.75 0.09
C ILE A 179 0.85 -15.24 0.20
N LEU A 180 2.10 -15.64 -0.03
CA LEU A 180 2.56 -17.02 0.16
C LEU A 180 2.66 -17.39 1.64
N ASP A 181 3.04 -16.47 2.52
CA ASP A 181 3.06 -16.68 3.97
C ASP A 181 1.66 -16.90 4.55
N GLU A 182 0.65 -16.14 4.10
CA GLU A 182 -0.76 -16.38 4.41
C GLU A 182 -1.25 -17.75 3.89
N LEU A 183 -0.72 -18.23 2.76
CA LEU A 183 -1.02 -19.57 2.23
C LEU A 183 -0.36 -20.67 3.06
N HIS A 184 0.92 -20.53 3.42
CA HIS A 184 1.64 -21.45 4.32
C HIS A 184 0.92 -21.58 5.67
N LYS A 185 0.64 -20.45 6.31
CA LYS A 185 -0.02 -20.33 7.63
C LYS A 185 -1.38 -21.02 7.71
N LYS A 186 -2.13 -21.10 6.61
CA LYS A 186 -3.41 -21.85 6.53
C LYS A 186 -3.24 -23.37 6.56
N ASN A 187 -2.04 -23.89 6.28
CA ASN A 187 -1.75 -25.32 6.16
C ASN A 187 -0.91 -25.88 7.33
N GLU A 188 -0.48 -25.03 8.27
CA GLU A 188 0.39 -25.42 9.37
C GLU A 188 -0.31 -25.38 10.73
N VAL A 189 -0.12 -26.43 11.52
CA VAL A 189 -0.59 -26.50 12.91
C VAL A 189 0.31 -25.63 13.80
N LYS A 190 -0.25 -24.61 14.45
CA LYS A 190 0.46 -23.82 15.47
C LYS A 190 0.81 -24.70 16.68
N LYS A 191 2.00 -24.49 17.23
CA LYS A 191 2.39 -25.01 18.55
C LYS A 191 1.77 -24.16 19.67
N ILE A 192 1.53 -24.75 20.84
CA ILE A 192 0.87 -24.08 21.98
C ILE A 192 1.70 -22.86 22.44
N GLU A 193 3.02 -22.99 22.46
CA GLU A 193 3.95 -21.94 22.88
C GLU A 193 3.94 -20.74 21.92
N GLN A 194 3.66 -20.97 20.63
CA GLN A 194 3.47 -19.88 19.67
C GLN A 194 2.16 -19.13 19.94
N VAL A 195 1.10 -19.81 20.39
CA VAL A 195 -0.16 -19.12 20.78
C VAL A 195 0.12 -18.14 21.92
N VAL A 196 0.89 -18.55 22.93
CA VAL A 196 1.29 -17.68 24.04
C VAL A 196 2.16 -16.50 23.57
N HIS A 197 3.09 -16.70 22.64
CA HIS A 197 3.87 -15.60 22.07
C HIS A 197 3.03 -14.65 21.20
N ASP A 198 2.06 -15.17 20.46
CA ASP A 198 1.13 -14.38 19.65
C ASP A 198 0.22 -13.51 20.56
N GLU A 199 -0.29 -14.06 21.67
CA GLU A 199 -1.09 -13.34 22.67
C GLU A 199 -0.32 -12.16 23.30
N TYR A 200 0.95 -12.35 23.68
CA TYR A 200 1.79 -11.24 24.14
C TYR A 200 2.03 -10.20 23.04
N CYS A 201 2.18 -10.64 21.78
CA CYS A 201 2.36 -9.76 20.63
C CYS A 201 1.09 -8.92 20.33
N ASP A 202 -0.10 -9.48 20.59
CA ASP A 202 -1.40 -8.79 20.54
C ASP A 202 -1.54 -7.71 21.64
N SER A 203 -0.93 -7.90 22.81
CA SER A 203 -0.85 -6.85 23.86
C SER A 203 -0.03 -5.65 23.37
N TYR A 204 1.20 -5.89 22.90
CA TYR A 204 2.08 -4.81 22.41
C TYR A 204 1.48 -4.08 21.19
N ARG A 205 0.78 -4.82 20.30
CA ARG A 205 -0.02 -4.24 19.21
C ARG A 205 -1.07 -3.26 19.74
N THR A 206 -1.79 -3.64 20.79
CA THR A 206 -2.88 -2.85 21.36
C THR A 206 -2.35 -1.57 22.01
N GLU A 207 -1.27 -1.66 22.79
CA GLU A 207 -0.57 -0.48 23.35
C GLU A 207 -0.09 0.50 22.26
N TYR A 208 0.49 -0.01 21.17
CA TYR A 208 0.92 0.79 20.02
C TYR A 208 -0.28 1.43 19.31
N TYR A 209 -1.39 0.69 19.10
CA TYR A 209 -2.59 1.22 18.44
C TYR A 209 -3.25 2.33 19.23
N GLU A 210 -3.36 2.22 20.56
CA GLU A 210 -3.85 3.32 21.40
C GLU A 210 -2.93 4.54 21.35
N TYR A 211 -1.61 4.33 21.43
CA TYR A 211 -0.64 5.43 21.35
C TYR A 211 -0.76 6.16 20.01
N ARG A 212 -0.81 5.41 18.90
CA ARG A 212 -1.01 5.92 17.53
C ARG A 212 -2.29 6.73 17.41
N ASP A 213 -3.43 6.17 17.81
CA ASP A 213 -4.71 6.86 17.67
C ASP A 213 -4.77 8.13 18.53
N ARG A 214 -4.14 8.12 19.72
CA ARG A 214 -3.94 9.36 20.52
C ARG A 214 -3.10 10.41 19.77
N GLN A 215 -2.01 10.03 19.10
CA GLN A 215 -1.19 11.00 18.33
C GLN A 215 -1.94 11.51 17.08
N PHE A 216 -2.67 10.65 16.38
CA PHE A 216 -3.41 11.00 15.18
C PHE A 216 -4.61 11.92 15.49
N ASN A 217 -5.33 11.66 16.58
CA ASN A 217 -6.39 12.56 17.07
C ASN A 217 -5.83 13.92 17.50
N ALA A 218 -4.65 13.95 18.15
CA ALA A 218 -3.99 15.21 18.49
C ALA A 218 -3.57 16.01 17.24
N ALA A 219 -3.10 15.34 16.17
CA ALA A 219 -2.82 15.99 14.90
C ALA A 219 -4.10 16.55 14.24
N PHE A 220 -5.20 15.81 14.28
CA PHE A 220 -6.50 16.22 13.78
C PHE A 220 -7.05 17.47 14.50
N GLU A 221 -7.05 17.50 15.85
CA GLU A 221 -7.53 18.68 16.59
C GLU A 221 -6.64 19.91 16.41
N ASN A 222 -5.32 19.73 16.20
CA ASN A 222 -4.44 20.82 15.83
C ASN A 222 -4.77 21.40 14.44
N ALA A 223 -5.08 20.54 13.46
CA ALA A 223 -5.56 20.97 12.14
C ALA A 223 -6.92 21.68 12.23
N HIS A 224 -7.86 21.17 13.04
CA HIS A 224 -9.17 21.75 13.28
C HIS A 224 -9.08 23.14 13.94
N SER A 225 -8.27 23.24 15.00
CA SER A 225 -8.01 24.51 15.70
C SER A 225 -7.34 25.53 14.79
N ASN A 226 -6.42 25.11 13.92
CA ASN A 226 -5.85 25.99 12.91
C ASN A 226 -6.93 26.43 11.89
N TRP A 227 -7.72 25.50 11.34
CA TRP A 227 -8.78 25.84 10.38
C TRP A 227 -9.81 26.84 10.95
N ALA A 228 -10.15 26.71 12.22
CA ALA A 228 -11.03 27.66 12.91
C ALA A 228 -10.42 29.07 13.00
N HIS A 229 -9.16 29.18 13.47
CA HIS A 229 -8.56 30.45 13.93
C HIS A 229 -7.47 31.04 13.02
N ASN A 230 -7.11 30.41 11.90
CA ASN A 230 -6.05 30.89 11.01
C ASN A 230 -6.45 32.20 10.32
N GLU A 231 -5.57 33.20 10.41
CA GLU A 231 -5.70 34.54 9.82
C GLU A 231 -6.10 34.56 8.34
N LEU A 232 -5.66 33.59 7.55
CA LEU A 232 -6.04 33.44 6.13
C LEU A 232 -7.53 33.12 5.95
N THR A 233 -8.13 32.46 6.95
CA THR A 233 -9.48 31.88 6.91
C THR A 233 -10.51 32.62 7.79
N LYS A 234 -10.08 33.69 8.47
CA LYS A 234 -10.91 34.40 9.46
C LYS A 234 -12.12 35.12 8.87
N ASN A 235 -12.03 35.51 7.60
CA ASN A 235 -13.06 36.23 6.84
C ASN A 235 -13.90 35.30 5.93
N PHE A 236 -13.79 33.98 6.08
CA PHE A 236 -14.58 33.02 5.30
C PHE A 236 -15.96 32.83 5.92
N ASP A 237 -16.99 32.59 5.11
CA ASP A 237 -18.35 32.32 5.63
C ASP A 237 -18.36 31.08 6.55
N PRO A 238 -18.96 31.14 7.76
CA PRO A 238 -18.96 30.02 8.70
C PRO A 238 -19.60 28.73 8.19
N GLN A 239 -20.62 28.78 7.33
CA GLN A 239 -21.23 27.57 6.77
C GLN A 239 -20.35 26.98 5.67
N TRP A 240 -19.74 27.81 4.83
CA TRP A 240 -18.73 27.39 3.86
C TRP A 240 -17.51 26.77 4.55
N LYS A 241 -17.00 27.39 5.64
CA LYS A 241 -15.92 26.81 6.48
C LYS A 241 -16.29 25.43 7.01
N LYS A 242 -17.53 25.24 7.45
CA LYS A 242 -18.05 23.98 7.97
C LYS A 242 -18.18 22.91 6.87
N VAL A 243 -18.68 23.27 5.69
CA VAL A 243 -18.79 22.34 4.54
C VAL A 243 -17.40 21.88 4.09
N LYS A 244 -16.43 22.81 3.95
CA LYS A 244 -15.05 22.46 3.59
C LYS A 244 -14.36 21.62 4.64
N TRP A 245 -14.57 21.92 5.93
CA TRP A 245 -14.05 21.09 7.01
C TRP A 245 -14.57 19.66 6.92
N ASN A 246 -15.89 19.46 6.77
CA ASN A 246 -16.48 18.12 6.67
C ASN A 246 -15.88 17.30 5.52
N LEU A 247 -15.67 17.90 4.35
CA LEU A 247 -15.03 17.22 3.21
C LEU A 247 -13.58 16.82 3.51
N TRP A 248 -12.84 17.64 4.27
CA TRP A 248 -11.50 17.27 4.74
C TRP A 248 -11.52 16.19 5.82
N VAL A 249 -12.50 16.21 6.72
CA VAL A 249 -12.70 15.16 7.75
C VAL A 249 -12.94 13.81 7.08
N ASP A 250 -13.81 13.73 6.08
CA ASP A 250 -14.07 12.48 5.34
C ASP A 250 -12.82 11.97 4.62
N TYR A 251 -12.07 12.86 3.96
CA TYR A 251 -10.79 12.55 3.32
C TYR A 251 -9.72 12.07 4.32
N PHE A 252 -9.54 12.77 5.44
CA PHE A 252 -8.55 12.42 6.45
C PHE A 252 -8.91 11.10 7.15
N ASN A 253 -10.19 10.80 7.34
CA ASN A 253 -10.65 9.51 7.86
C ASN A 253 -10.29 8.33 6.93
N ASP A 254 -10.32 8.51 5.61
CA ASP A 254 -9.83 7.50 4.66
C ASP A 254 -8.31 7.29 4.76
N ILE A 255 -7.52 8.35 5.00
CA ILE A 255 -6.09 8.23 5.33
C ILE A 255 -5.90 7.40 6.61
N LEU A 256 -6.58 7.76 7.70
CA LEU A 256 -6.46 7.06 8.99
C LEU A 256 -6.89 5.60 8.90
N TYR A 257 -7.95 5.30 8.15
CA TYR A 257 -8.39 3.94 7.86
C TYR A 257 -7.33 3.14 7.06
N THR A 258 -6.74 3.76 6.04
CA THR A 258 -5.65 3.17 5.26
C THR A 258 -4.42 2.85 6.11
N LEU A 259 -4.03 3.74 7.03
CA LEU A 259 -2.93 3.48 7.95
C LEU A 259 -3.25 2.36 8.96
N LYS A 260 -4.51 2.21 9.38
CA LYS A 260 -4.97 1.08 10.20
C LYS A 260 -4.91 -0.25 9.43
N ILE A 261 -5.22 -0.26 8.13
CA ILE A 261 -5.00 -1.43 7.25
C ILE A 261 -3.51 -1.80 7.17
N LYS A 262 -2.63 -0.82 6.97
CA LYS A 262 -1.17 -1.03 6.96
C LYS A 262 -0.66 -1.63 8.27
N ASP A 263 -1.09 -1.10 9.42
CA ASP A 263 -0.68 -1.62 10.73
C ASP A 263 -1.21 -3.04 10.99
N TYR A 264 -2.42 -3.37 10.52
CA TYR A 264 -2.92 -4.75 10.54
C TYR A 264 -2.05 -5.70 9.70
N MET A 265 -1.67 -5.32 8.48
CA MET A 265 -0.77 -6.12 7.65
C MET A 265 0.62 -6.26 8.30
N LEU A 266 1.16 -5.18 8.88
CA LEU A 266 2.42 -5.21 9.62
C LEU A 266 2.38 -6.26 10.74
N HIS A 267 1.34 -6.24 11.58
CA HIS A 267 1.18 -7.22 12.65
C HIS A 267 1.11 -8.65 12.11
N VAL A 268 0.36 -8.88 11.04
CA VAL A 268 0.26 -10.19 10.40
C VAL A 268 1.62 -10.68 9.89
N SER A 269 2.47 -9.81 9.34
CA SER A 269 3.87 -10.12 9.00
C SER A 269 4.70 -10.54 10.21
N ILE A 270 4.53 -9.91 11.38
CA ILE A 270 5.22 -10.33 12.61
C ILE A 270 4.82 -11.77 12.99
N LEU A 271 3.52 -12.09 12.89
CA LEU A 271 3.00 -13.43 13.18
C LEU A 271 3.44 -14.49 12.17
N HIS A 272 3.72 -14.12 10.91
CA HIS A 272 4.30 -15.04 9.91
C HIS A 272 5.69 -15.54 10.34
N LEU A 273 6.51 -14.67 10.93
CA LEU A 273 7.88 -15.01 11.34
C LEU A 273 7.99 -15.89 12.59
N ARG A 274 6.88 -16.19 13.29
CA ARG A 274 6.86 -17.05 14.50
C ARG A 274 7.90 -16.62 15.55
N THR A 275 7.94 -15.32 15.80
CA THR A 275 8.86 -14.69 16.74
C THR A 275 8.51 -15.01 18.20
N ILE A 276 9.52 -14.96 19.06
CA ILE A 276 9.34 -14.75 20.50
C ILE A 276 8.73 -13.38 20.79
N SER A 277 8.07 -13.25 21.94
CA SER A 277 7.39 -12.02 22.37
C SER A 277 8.33 -10.82 22.52
N SER A 278 9.59 -11.01 22.92
CA SER A 278 10.55 -9.91 23.08
C SER A 278 10.90 -9.20 21.78
N SER A 279 11.14 -9.91 20.67
CA SER A 279 11.38 -9.28 19.36
C SER A 279 10.10 -8.68 18.75
N CYS A 280 8.90 -9.19 19.10
CA CYS A 280 7.67 -8.47 18.78
C CYS A 280 7.56 -7.14 19.56
N LYS A 281 7.93 -7.13 20.86
CA LYS A 281 7.97 -5.91 21.67
C LYS A 281 8.95 -4.89 21.08
N GLU A 282 10.15 -5.32 20.71
CA GLU A 282 11.19 -4.49 20.09
C GLU A 282 10.71 -3.77 18.83
N ILE A 283 9.95 -4.46 17.97
CA ILE A 283 9.32 -3.86 16.78
C ILE A 283 8.30 -2.79 17.20
N TYR A 284 7.40 -3.08 18.16
CA TYR A 284 6.40 -2.11 18.59
C TYR A 284 6.97 -0.91 19.36
N ASP A 285 8.02 -1.10 20.18
CA ASP A 285 8.77 0.00 20.80
C ASP A 285 9.41 0.89 19.72
N THR A 286 9.99 0.30 18.67
CA THR A 286 10.60 1.02 17.55
C THR A 286 9.55 1.80 16.74
N LEU A 287 8.42 1.19 16.41
CA LEU A 287 7.29 1.85 15.74
C LEU A 287 6.73 3.02 16.56
N LYS A 288 6.62 2.83 17.87
CA LYS A 288 6.16 3.85 18.83
C LYS A 288 7.13 5.03 18.91
N ALA A 289 8.44 4.76 18.91
CA ALA A 289 9.49 5.78 18.90
C ALA A 289 9.56 6.56 17.58
N SER A 290 9.37 5.90 16.43
CA SER A 290 9.47 6.55 15.11
C SER A 290 8.20 7.30 14.69
N LEU A 291 7.02 6.93 15.23
CA LEU A 291 5.70 7.33 14.73
C LEU A 291 5.58 8.82 14.39
N ILE A 292 5.94 9.71 15.33
CA ILE A 292 5.79 11.15 15.14
C ILE A 292 6.67 11.63 13.99
N GLN A 293 7.92 11.16 13.89
CA GLN A 293 8.82 11.55 12.82
C GLN A 293 8.39 10.98 11.45
N THR A 294 7.75 9.81 11.42
CA THR A 294 7.19 9.22 10.20
C THR A 294 6.01 10.04 9.64
N TYR A 295 5.06 10.46 10.49
CA TYR A 295 3.77 11.00 10.01
C TYR A 295 3.60 12.52 10.13
N LYS A 296 4.45 13.23 10.89
CA LYS A 296 4.38 14.69 11.08
C LYS A 296 4.33 15.46 9.77
N ASP A 297 5.33 15.28 8.90
CA ASP A 297 5.45 16.09 7.69
C ASP A 297 4.45 15.67 6.59
N PRO A 298 4.13 14.37 6.38
CA PRO A 298 2.99 13.97 5.54
C PRO A 298 1.64 14.57 5.98
N PHE A 299 1.26 14.47 7.25
CA PHE A 299 -0.01 15.03 7.74
C PHE A 299 -0.03 16.56 7.62
N LYS A 300 1.11 17.22 7.89
CA LYS A 300 1.28 18.66 7.66
C LYS A 300 1.05 19.01 6.17
N GLN A 301 1.62 18.25 5.23
CA GLN A 301 1.44 18.49 3.79
C GLN A 301 -0.02 18.34 3.36
N GLU A 302 -0.74 17.30 3.79
CA GLU A 302 -2.16 17.13 3.44
C GLU A 302 -3.06 18.22 4.05
N TYR A 303 -2.72 18.75 5.23
CA TYR A 303 -3.43 19.90 5.79
C TYR A 303 -3.14 21.21 5.00
N PHE A 304 -1.88 21.48 4.64
CA PHE A 304 -1.56 22.69 3.87
C PHE A 304 -2.17 22.67 2.46
N LYS A 305 -2.14 21.53 1.75
CA LYS A 305 -2.86 21.38 0.47
C LYS A 305 -4.35 21.74 0.57
N PHE A 306 -5.02 21.30 1.64
CA PHE A 306 -6.42 21.65 1.92
C PHE A 306 -6.61 23.13 2.23
N LEU A 307 -5.74 23.72 3.07
CA LEU A 307 -5.79 25.14 3.42
C LEU A 307 -5.59 26.01 2.17
N ASP A 308 -4.54 25.76 1.40
CA ASP A 308 -4.15 26.56 0.24
C ASP A 308 -5.20 26.48 -0.88
N SER A 309 -5.68 25.26 -1.20
CA SER A 309 -6.78 25.09 -2.17
C SER A 309 -8.10 25.71 -1.73
N SER A 310 -8.39 25.72 -0.42
CA SER A 310 -9.56 26.41 0.12
C SER A 310 -9.43 27.94 0.02
N VAL A 311 -8.26 28.50 0.31
CA VAL A 311 -7.98 29.94 0.12
C VAL A 311 -8.14 30.31 -1.35
N GLU A 312 -7.54 29.55 -2.27
CA GLU A 312 -7.68 29.75 -3.71
C GLU A 312 -9.14 29.72 -4.19
N GLU A 313 -9.96 28.79 -3.69
CA GLU A 313 -11.37 28.70 -4.06
C GLU A 313 -12.17 29.88 -3.50
N TRP A 314 -11.88 30.32 -2.26
CA TRP A 314 -12.56 31.44 -1.62
C TRP A 314 -12.31 32.77 -2.33
N GLU A 315 -11.07 33.07 -2.76
CA GLU A 315 -10.80 34.29 -3.53
C GLU A 315 -11.53 34.27 -4.88
N LYS A 316 -11.55 33.13 -5.59
CA LYS A 316 -12.31 32.93 -6.86
C LYS A 316 -13.84 32.97 -6.70
N LEU A 317 -14.35 33.08 -5.47
CA LEU A 317 -15.75 33.34 -5.16
C LEU A 317 -16.05 34.82 -4.86
N LYS A 318 -15.03 35.66 -4.57
CA LYS A 318 -15.18 37.12 -4.44
C LYS A 318 -15.10 37.86 -5.78
N GLU A 319 -14.50 37.23 -6.78
CA GLU A 319 -14.33 37.77 -8.14
C GLU A 319 -15.60 37.61 -9.02
N LYS A 320 -16.77 37.32 -8.43
CA LYS A 320 -18.03 36.95 -9.11
C LYS A 320 -19.23 37.68 -8.55
#